data_AF-A0A942J151-F1
#
_entry.id   AF-A0A942J151-F1
#
_cell.length_a   1.000
_cell.length_b   1.000
_cell.length_c   1.000
_cell.angle_alpha   90.00
_cell.angle_beta   90.00
_cell.angle_gamma   90.00
#
_symmetry.space_group_name_H-M   'P 1'
#
loop_
_entity.id
_entity.type
_entity.pdbx_description
1 polymer ?
#
loop_
_entity_poly.entity_id
_entity_poly.type
_entity_poly.pdbx_seq_one_letter_code
_entity_poly.pdbx_strand_id
1 'polypeptide(L)'
;MKKVTLGDLQEGVQDKSAFKALADYSKICKEFLVFMGKTRPIRIVSPSQSNYFFYQYGEVYGHKITRPLNANLFIESIKDFKNAFEMFMALLADLKEHQEAAIEKKDWKRYVESKEINKIVYTIQQAIGCIGDSFDNPNQSRKRVGQLFETLVKLIIQEVGIECEPRTINIPIPGFPGYEMSYELDLVFSCNKAIITSETKFINVSEVVGSVKTTSKDRIDKVFLDKYLLTKLLGRDIPVIAIFLHDVQRAKKGNSIFGVNTTFKSNHFLGYTVALNKLDGVYYVDPRPEMTTNARLREQIFYFQQFLVKDLWSLSHG
;
A
#
# COMPACT_ATOMS: atom_id res chain seq x y z
N MET A 1 -21.24 -23.44 12.67
CA MET A 1 -20.74 -22.32 11.85
C MET A 1 -20.71 -22.74 10.39
N LYS A 2 -21.31 -21.95 9.49
CA LYS A 2 -21.26 -22.21 8.04
C LYS A 2 -19.79 -22.23 7.57
N LYS A 3 -19.43 -23.20 6.72
CA LYS A 3 -18.05 -23.35 6.22
C LYS A 3 -17.78 -22.23 5.21
N VAL A 4 -16.90 -21.28 5.55
CA VAL A 4 -16.45 -20.23 4.62
C VAL A 4 -15.77 -20.87 3.41
N THR A 5 -16.28 -20.55 2.22
CA THR A 5 -15.77 -20.99 0.92
C THR A 5 -15.00 -19.85 0.24
N LEU A 6 -14.28 -20.16 -0.85
CA LEU A 6 -13.63 -19.13 -1.65
C LEU A 6 -14.66 -18.16 -2.27
N GLY A 7 -15.85 -18.65 -2.63
CA GLY A 7 -16.95 -17.81 -3.15
C GLY A 7 -17.42 -16.78 -2.11
N ASP A 8 -17.64 -17.21 -0.86
CA ASP A 8 -18.01 -16.28 0.23
C ASP A 8 -16.94 -15.18 0.43
N LEU A 9 -15.65 -15.54 0.31
CA LEU A 9 -14.55 -14.57 0.39
C LEU A 9 -14.55 -13.60 -0.80
N GLN A 10 -14.86 -14.08 -2.01
CA GLN A 10 -14.96 -13.23 -3.20
C GLN A 10 -16.07 -12.19 -3.04
N GLU A 11 -17.25 -12.62 -2.58
CA GLU A 11 -18.38 -11.75 -2.28
C GLU A 11 -17.99 -10.69 -1.24
N GLY A 12 -17.32 -11.11 -0.16
CA GLY A 12 -16.81 -10.19 0.87
C GLY A 12 -15.83 -9.15 0.33
N VAL A 13 -14.90 -9.54 -0.56
CA VAL A 13 -13.98 -8.59 -1.21
C VAL A 13 -14.73 -7.66 -2.19
N GLN A 14 -15.77 -8.13 -2.87
CA GLN A 14 -16.55 -7.33 -3.83
C GLN A 14 -17.49 -6.32 -3.18
N ASP A 15 -17.93 -6.56 -1.94
CA ASP A 15 -18.84 -5.68 -1.23
C ASP A 15 -18.21 -4.30 -0.98
N LYS A 16 -18.70 -3.31 -1.72
CA LYS A 16 -18.21 -1.92 -1.66
C LYS A 16 -18.48 -1.25 -0.31
N SER A 17 -19.38 -1.80 0.49
CA SER A 17 -19.75 -1.27 1.81
C SER A 17 -19.02 -1.94 2.97
N ALA A 18 -18.28 -3.03 2.73
CA ALA A 18 -17.72 -3.87 3.78
C ALA A 18 -16.45 -3.33 4.46
N PHE A 19 -15.73 -2.38 3.84
CA PHE A 19 -14.41 -1.95 4.30
C PHE A 19 -14.43 -0.51 4.80
N LYS A 20 -14.90 -0.31 6.03
CA LYS A 20 -15.06 1.03 6.64
C LYS A 20 -14.08 1.27 7.80
N ALA A 21 -13.54 0.20 8.39
CA ALA A 21 -12.57 0.28 9.49
C ALA A 21 -11.48 -0.79 9.35
N LEU A 22 -10.35 -0.62 10.06
CA LEU A 22 -9.26 -1.61 10.06
C LEU A 22 -9.70 -3.00 10.55
N ALA A 23 -10.72 -3.05 11.42
CA ALA A 23 -11.31 -4.31 11.88
C ALA A 23 -11.92 -5.14 10.73
N ASP A 24 -12.45 -4.50 9.69
CA ASP A 24 -13.03 -5.19 8.52
C ASP A 24 -11.93 -5.89 7.70
N TYR A 25 -10.79 -5.22 7.55
CA TYR A 25 -9.59 -5.79 6.92
C TYR A 25 -9.03 -6.97 7.72
N SER A 26 -8.98 -6.85 9.06
CA SER A 26 -8.61 -7.95 9.94
C SER A 26 -9.58 -9.13 9.78
N LYS A 27 -10.88 -8.86 9.67
CA LYS A 27 -11.92 -9.90 9.51
C LYS A 27 -11.71 -10.69 8.22
N ILE A 28 -11.63 -10.05 7.05
CA ILE A 28 -11.46 -10.77 5.78
C ILE A 28 -10.12 -11.54 5.76
N CYS A 29 -9.06 -10.99 6.34
CA CYS A 29 -7.77 -11.66 6.42
C CYS A 29 -7.84 -12.92 7.30
N LYS A 30 -8.50 -12.85 8.47
CA LYS A 30 -8.72 -14.03 9.32
C LYS A 30 -9.56 -15.09 8.62
N GLU A 31 -10.63 -14.69 7.93
CA GLU A 31 -11.49 -15.61 7.18
C GLU A 31 -10.72 -16.30 6.05
N PHE A 32 -9.86 -15.56 5.34
CA PHE A 32 -8.93 -16.12 4.37
C PHE A 32 -7.98 -17.14 5.01
N LEU A 33 -7.28 -16.78 6.08
CA LEU A 33 -6.34 -17.69 6.75
C LEU A 33 -7.04 -18.96 7.29
N VAL A 34 -8.28 -18.84 7.79
CA VAL A 34 -9.13 -19.98 8.16
C VAL A 34 -9.43 -20.86 6.94
N PHE A 35 -9.77 -20.26 5.81
CA PHE A 35 -10.00 -20.98 4.56
C PHE A 35 -8.73 -21.73 4.11
N MET A 36 -7.56 -21.09 4.16
CA MET A 36 -6.28 -21.68 3.80
C MET A 36 -5.91 -22.85 4.71
N GLY A 37 -6.10 -22.71 6.03
CA GLY A 37 -5.83 -23.77 7.00
C GLY A 37 -6.74 -25.00 6.83
N LYS A 38 -7.99 -24.78 6.39
CA LYS A 38 -8.97 -25.85 6.12
C LYS A 38 -8.74 -26.54 4.79
N THR A 39 -8.48 -25.78 3.73
CA THR A 39 -8.35 -26.33 2.37
C THR A 39 -6.95 -26.82 2.04
N ARG A 40 -5.94 -26.37 2.79
CA ARG A 40 -4.52 -26.74 2.62
C ARG A 40 -4.08 -26.76 1.15
N PRO A 41 -4.22 -25.63 0.44
CA PRO A 41 -3.84 -25.56 -0.96
C PRO A 41 -2.35 -25.84 -1.13
N ILE A 42 -1.96 -26.27 -2.34
CA ILE A 42 -0.56 -26.64 -2.62
C ILE A 42 0.29 -25.38 -2.55
N ARG A 43 1.31 -25.40 -1.68
CA ARG A 43 2.29 -24.32 -1.53
C ARG A 43 3.50 -24.59 -2.42
N ILE A 44 3.79 -23.66 -3.33
CA ILE A 44 4.82 -23.82 -4.37
C ILE A 44 5.86 -22.72 -4.22
N VAL A 45 7.10 -23.07 -3.89
CA VAL A 45 8.20 -22.10 -3.76
C VAL A 45 8.69 -21.69 -5.16
N SER A 46 8.95 -20.39 -5.35
CA SER A 46 9.44 -19.88 -6.62
C SER A 46 10.87 -20.38 -6.92
N PRO A 47 11.13 -20.95 -8.10
CA PRO A 47 12.47 -21.38 -8.48
C PRO A 47 13.43 -20.21 -8.80
N SER A 48 12.89 -19.00 -9.00
CA SER A 48 13.72 -17.81 -9.26
C SER A 48 14.13 -17.06 -8.00
N GLN A 49 13.31 -17.11 -6.93
CA GLN A 49 13.55 -16.37 -5.68
C GLN A 49 12.91 -17.14 -4.51
N SER A 50 13.73 -17.80 -3.68
CA SER A 50 13.27 -18.75 -2.66
C SER A 50 12.41 -18.15 -1.55
N ASN A 51 12.50 -16.83 -1.33
CA ASN A 51 11.66 -16.13 -0.36
C ASN A 51 10.24 -15.87 -0.88
N TYR A 52 9.93 -16.16 -2.14
CA TYR A 52 8.58 -16.06 -2.69
C TYR A 52 7.95 -17.43 -2.92
N PHE A 53 6.65 -17.54 -2.66
CA PHE A 53 5.87 -18.74 -2.92
C PHE A 53 4.48 -18.40 -3.45
N PHE A 54 3.75 -19.42 -3.89
CA PHE A 54 2.40 -19.35 -4.44
C PHE A 54 1.52 -20.39 -3.76
N TYR A 55 0.21 -20.14 -3.71
CA TYR A 55 -0.76 -21.20 -3.46
C TYR A 55 -1.49 -21.57 -4.75
N GLN A 56 -1.74 -22.86 -4.93
CA GLN A 56 -2.66 -23.37 -5.94
C GLN A 56 -3.91 -23.92 -5.24
N TYR A 57 -5.06 -23.32 -5.51
CA TYR A 57 -6.33 -23.79 -4.97
C TYR A 57 -6.70 -25.17 -5.53
N GLY A 58 -7.58 -25.89 -4.82
CA GLY A 58 -8.03 -27.23 -5.24
C GLY A 58 -8.83 -27.23 -6.55
N GLU A 59 -9.09 -28.43 -7.07
CA GLU A 59 -9.82 -28.66 -8.33
C GLU A 59 -11.20 -27.98 -8.35
N VAL A 60 -11.92 -28.01 -7.23
CA VAL A 60 -13.23 -27.32 -7.07
C VAL A 60 -13.17 -25.81 -7.28
N TYR A 61 -11.97 -25.21 -7.27
CA TYR A 61 -11.72 -23.79 -7.56
C TYR A 61 -10.94 -23.59 -8.86
N GLY A 62 -10.92 -24.59 -9.74
CA GLY A 62 -10.30 -24.52 -11.07
C GLY A 62 -8.78 -24.43 -11.07
N HIS A 63 -8.12 -24.92 -10.01
CA HIS A 63 -6.66 -24.86 -9.87
C HIS A 63 -6.06 -23.46 -10.00
N LYS A 64 -6.84 -22.41 -9.71
CA LYS A 64 -6.38 -21.02 -9.76
C LYS A 64 -5.20 -20.83 -8.82
N ILE A 65 -4.23 -20.04 -9.27
CA ILE A 65 -2.96 -19.80 -8.57
C ILE A 65 -2.97 -18.39 -8.00
N THR A 66 -2.58 -18.21 -6.74
CA THR A 66 -2.43 -16.88 -6.13
C THR A 66 -1.19 -16.17 -6.65
N ARG A 67 -1.12 -14.84 -6.54
CA ARG A 67 0.08 -14.02 -6.73
C ARG A 67 1.26 -14.51 -5.87
N PRO A 68 2.51 -14.12 -6.20
CA PRO A 68 3.65 -14.45 -5.35
C PRO A 68 3.52 -13.77 -3.97
N LEU A 69 3.82 -14.54 -2.92
CA LEU A 69 3.79 -14.13 -1.52
C LEU A 69 5.21 -14.17 -0.95
N ASN A 70 5.68 -13.09 -0.32
CA ASN A 70 6.97 -13.05 0.36
C ASN A 70 6.84 -13.77 1.72
N ALA A 71 7.53 -14.89 1.88
CA ALA A 71 7.56 -15.67 3.12
C ALA A 71 8.17 -14.92 4.31
N ASN A 72 8.94 -13.85 4.07
CA ASN A 72 9.47 -13.03 5.15
C ASN A 72 8.45 -12.02 5.70
N LEU A 73 7.32 -11.83 5.00
CA LEU A 73 6.29 -10.84 5.34
C LEU A 73 4.90 -11.44 5.60
N PHE A 74 4.53 -12.49 4.86
CA PHE A 74 3.21 -13.08 4.96
C PHE A 74 3.04 -13.93 6.21
N ILE A 75 2.08 -13.59 7.06
CA ILE A 75 1.76 -14.34 8.28
C ILE A 75 0.73 -15.44 7.93
N GLU A 76 1.19 -16.69 7.86
CA GLU A 76 0.32 -17.84 7.52
C GLU A 76 -0.57 -18.30 8.70
N SER A 77 -0.15 -18.01 9.94
CA SER A 77 -0.83 -18.46 11.15
C SER A 77 -1.90 -17.46 11.62
N ILE A 78 -3.13 -17.96 11.81
CA ILE A 78 -4.25 -17.15 12.31
C ILE A 78 -3.97 -16.58 13.70
N LYS A 79 -3.36 -17.39 14.58
CA LYS A 79 -3.02 -16.97 15.94
C LYS A 79 -1.99 -15.84 15.91
N ASP A 80 -0.95 -16.00 15.09
CA ASP A 80 0.12 -15.02 15.01
C ASP A 80 -0.38 -13.73 14.35
N PHE A 81 -1.22 -13.83 13.32
CA PHE A 81 -1.85 -12.67 12.70
C PHE A 81 -2.75 -11.92 13.69
N LYS A 82 -3.56 -12.63 14.48
CA LYS A 82 -4.43 -12.00 15.49
C LYS A 82 -3.60 -11.21 16.50
N ASN A 83 -2.57 -11.83 17.07
CA ASN A 83 -1.68 -11.18 18.05
C ASN A 83 -0.94 -9.98 17.43
N ALA A 84 -0.41 -10.15 16.20
CA ALA A 84 0.28 -9.08 15.49
C ALA A 84 -0.65 -7.89 15.23
N PHE A 85 -1.90 -8.15 14.79
CA PHE A 85 -2.89 -7.12 14.54
C PHE A 85 -3.32 -6.38 15.82
N GLU A 86 -3.48 -7.08 16.94
CA GLU A 86 -3.77 -6.45 18.24
C GLU A 86 -2.63 -5.51 18.67
N MET A 87 -1.37 -5.95 18.53
CA MET A 87 -0.20 -5.11 18.80
C MET A 87 -0.12 -3.90 17.85
N PHE A 88 -0.51 -4.08 16.59
CA PHE A 88 -0.55 -2.98 15.63
C PHE A 88 -1.58 -1.93 16.01
N MET A 89 -2.81 -2.34 16.37
CA MET A 89 -3.82 -1.41 16.86
C MET A 89 -3.36 -0.66 18.11
N ALA A 90 -2.67 -1.34 19.04
CA ALA A 90 -2.09 -0.70 20.22
C ALA A 90 -1.03 0.35 19.85
N LEU A 91 -0.15 0.05 18.88
CA LEU A 91 0.82 1.02 18.38
C LEU A 91 0.13 2.21 17.70
N LEU A 92 -0.93 1.99 16.90
CA LEU A 92 -1.65 3.10 16.25
C LEU A 92 -2.31 4.02 17.30
N ALA A 93 -2.83 3.46 18.39
CA ALA A 93 -3.37 4.24 19.51
C ALA A 93 -2.26 5.06 20.20
N ASP A 94 -1.10 4.47 20.46
CA ASP A 94 0.05 5.19 21.03
C ASP A 94 0.57 6.29 20.09
N LEU A 95 0.63 6.03 18.78
CA LEU A 95 0.99 7.02 17.76
C LEU A 95 -0.03 8.17 17.69
N LYS A 96 -1.32 7.88 17.88
CA LYS A 96 -2.35 8.91 17.94
C LYS A 96 -2.17 9.85 19.14
N GLU A 97 -1.74 9.31 20.27
CA GLU A 97 -1.57 10.09 21.51
C GLU A 97 -0.22 10.81 21.58
N HIS A 98 0.84 10.17 21.10
CA HIS A 98 2.22 10.62 21.30
C HIS A 98 3.01 10.87 20.01
N GLN A 99 2.39 10.74 18.84
CA GLN A 99 3.04 10.95 17.54
C GLN A 99 4.34 10.14 17.42
N GLU A 100 5.38 10.68 16.80
CA GLU A 100 6.68 10.01 16.67
C GLU A 100 7.35 9.72 18.02
N ALA A 101 7.01 10.42 19.12
CA ALA A 101 7.57 10.13 20.43
C ALA A 101 7.11 8.75 20.97
N ALA A 102 6.02 8.18 20.43
CA ALA A 102 5.58 6.83 20.77
C ALA A 102 6.69 5.78 20.56
N ILE A 103 7.51 5.92 19.52
CA ILE A 103 8.54 4.93 19.18
C ILE A 103 9.82 5.04 20.02
N GLU A 104 9.91 6.03 20.92
CA GLU A 104 11.01 6.11 21.90
C GLU A 104 10.88 5.05 22.99
N LYS A 105 9.65 4.53 23.22
CA LYS A 105 9.40 3.37 24.10
C LYS A 105 10.15 2.15 23.54
N LYS A 106 10.98 1.50 24.37
CA LYS A 106 11.85 0.37 23.98
C LYS A 106 11.11 -0.75 23.25
N ASP A 107 9.90 -1.07 23.70
CA ASP A 107 9.09 -2.15 23.11
C ASP A 107 8.63 -1.81 21.70
N TRP A 108 8.22 -0.56 21.44
CA TRP A 108 7.83 -0.11 20.11
C TRP A 108 9.01 0.01 19.16
N LYS A 109 10.16 0.46 19.64
CA LYS A 109 11.39 0.46 18.85
C LYS A 109 11.70 -0.93 18.30
N ARG A 110 11.69 -1.96 19.18
CA ARG A 110 11.93 -3.34 18.77
C ARG A 110 10.87 -3.85 17.80
N TYR A 111 9.61 -3.53 18.05
CA TYR A 111 8.48 -3.93 17.20
C TYR A 111 8.61 -3.38 15.76
N VAL A 112 9.01 -2.11 15.63
CA VAL A 112 9.29 -1.46 14.34
C VAL A 112 10.53 -2.06 13.68
N GLU A 113 11.61 -2.30 14.42
CA GLU A 113 12.83 -2.94 13.90
C GLU A 113 12.56 -4.35 13.33
N SER A 114 11.63 -5.11 13.93
CA SER A 114 11.21 -6.43 13.43
C SER A 114 10.24 -6.40 12.24
N LYS A 115 9.89 -5.20 11.76
CA LYS A 115 9.04 -4.93 10.60
C LYS A 115 7.59 -5.41 10.73
N GLU A 116 7.06 -5.45 11.94
CA GLU A 116 5.72 -6.00 12.20
C GLU A 116 4.61 -5.21 11.48
N ILE A 117 4.72 -3.88 11.43
CA ILE A 117 3.79 -3.02 10.66
C ILE A 117 3.71 -3.48 9.20
N ASN A 118 4.88 -3.64 8.55
CA ASN A 118 4.96 -4.08 7.17
C ASN A 118 4.39 -5.49 6.99
N LYS A 119 4.67 -6.44 7.90
CA LYS A 119 4.11 -7.80 7.83
C LYS A 119 2.59 -7.80 7.88
N ILE A 120 1.99 -6.98 8.73
CA ILE A 120 0.53 -6.92 8.91
C ILE A 120 -0.14 -6.32 7.69
N VAL A 121 0.32 -5.15 7.24
CA VAL A 121 -0.19 -4.49 6.03
C VAL A 121 -0.03 -5.40 4.82
N TYR A 122 1.13 -6.06 4.69
CA TYR A 122 1.41 -7.01 3.62
C TYR A 122 0.44 -8.22 3.67
N THR A 123 0.25 -8.82 4.85
CA THR A 123 -0.59 -10.01 5.02
C THR A 123 -2.05 -9.70 4.68
N ILE A 124 -2.59 -8.58 5.19
CA ILE A 124 -3.94 -8.11 4.87
C ILE A 124 -4.11 -7.93 3.37
N GLN A 125 -3.22 -7.14 2.75
CA GLN A 125 -3.37 -6.78 1.36
C GLN A 125 -3.14 -7.97 0.43
N GLN A 126 -2.24 -8.89 0.77
CA GLN A 126 -2.04 -10.10 0.00
C GLN A 126 -3.13 -11.14 0.21
N ALA A 127 -3.78 -11.22 1.37
CA ALA A 127 -4.97 -12.04 1.54
C ALA A 127 -6.09 -11.58 0.58
N ILE A 128 -6.39 -10.28 0.55
CA ILE A 128 -7.32 -9.67 -0.42
C ILE A 128 -6.87 -9.94 -1.86
N GLY A 129 -5.56 -9.83 -2.11
CA GLY A 129 -4.96 -10.13 -3.40
C GLY A 129 -5.16 -11.57 -3.86
N CYS A 130 -4.90 -12.55 -2.99
CA CYS A 130 -5.07 -13.97 -3.26
C CYS A 130 -6.53 -14.34 -3.52
N ILE A 131 -7.46 -13.73 -2.78
CA ILE A 131 -8.90 -13.86 -3.05
C ILE A 131 -9.20 -13.25 -4.43
N GLY A 132 -8.70 -12.05 -4.72
CA GLY A 132 -8.87 -11.38 -6.01
C GLY A 132 -8.35 -12.20 -7.19
N ASP A 133 -7.24 -12.93 -7.04
CA ASP A 133 -6.69 -13.78 -8.10
C ASP A 133 -7.58 -14.98 -8.44
N SER A 134 -8.57 -15.27 -7.58
CA SER A 134 -9.58 -16.30 -7.83
C SER A 134 -10.82 -15.79 -8.60
N PHE A 135 -10.93 -14.49 -8.89
CA PHE A 135 -12.07 -13.94 -9.63
C PHE A 135 -12.04 -14.38 -11.10
N ASP A 136 -13.20 -14.38 -11.76
CA ASP A 136 -13.29 -14.69 -13.19
C ASP A 136 -12.92 -13.50 -14.09
N ASN A 137 -13.08 -12.27 -13.59
CA ASN A 137 -12.69 -11.05 -14.29
C ASN A 137 -11.41 -10.43 -13.68
N PRO A 138 -10.23 -10.65 -14.28
CA PRO A 138 -8.96 -10.15 -13.74
C PRO A 138 -8.84 -8.63 -13.72
N ASN A 139 -9.53 -7.92 -14.63
CA ASN A 139 -9.48 -6.46 -14.70
C ASN A 139 -10.23 -5.83 -13.53
N GLN A 140 -11.46 -6.30 -13.29
CA GLN A 140 -12.28 -5.87 -12.16
C GLN A 140 -11.59 -6.19 -10.83
N SER A 141 -11.03 -7.40 -10.72
CA SER A 141 -10.27 -7.82 -9.54
C SER A 141 -9.09 -6.89 -9.25
N ARG A 142 -8.23 -6.61 -10.25
CA ARG A 142 -7.09 -5.70 -10.08
C ARG A 142 -7.52 -4.30 -9.63
N LYS A 143 -8.58 -3.76 -10.22
CA LYS A 143 -9.13 -2.45 -9.82
C LYS A 143 -9.59 -2.47 -8.36
N ARG A 144 -10.38 -3.49 -7.97
CA ARG A 144 -10.90 -3.60 -6.62
C ARG A 144 -9.80 -3.79 -5.57
N VAL A 145 -8.83 -4.67 -5.83
CA VAL A 145 -7.68 -4.90 -4.95
C VAL A 145 -6.85 -3.63 -4.78
N GLY A 146 -6.67 -2.85 -5.85
CA GLY A 146 -6.02 -1.54 -5.79
C GLY A 146 -6.77 -0.54 -4.89
N GLN A 147 -8.08 -0.39 -5.10
CA GLN A 147 -8.94 0.49 -4.29
C GLN A 147 -8.94 0.12 -2.80
N LEU A 148 -8.92 -1.18 -2.48
CA LEU A 148 -8.84 -1.65 -1.10
C LEU A 148 -7.47 -1.35 -0.48
N PHE A 149 -6.38 -1.31 -1.25
CA PHE A 149 -5.09 -0.87 -0.74
C PHE A 149 -5.08 0.62 -0.43
N GLU A 150 -5.60 1.44 -1.35
CA GLU A 150 -5.77 2.89 -1.17
C GLU A 150 -6.58 3.17 0.10
N THR A 151 -7.71 2.48 0.26
CA THR A 151 -8.58 2.61 1.43
C THR A 151 -7.91 2.12 2.73
N LEU A 152 -7.15 1.02 2.70
CA LEU A 152 -6.41 0.53 3.86
C LEU A 152 -5.39 1.56 4.35
N VAL A 153 -4.58 2.13 3.45
CA VAL A 153 -3.59 3.16 3.81
C VAL A 153 -4.28 4.38 4.39
N LYS A 154 -5.39 4.83 3.77
CA LYS A 154 -6.21 5.93 4.30
C LYS A 154 -6.66 5.66 5.74
N LEU A 155 -7.24 4.49 6.01
CA LEU A 155 -7.72 4.12 7.33
C LEU A 155 -6.60 4.04 8.36
N ILE A 156 -5.39 3.59 7.98
CA ILE A 156 -4.23 3.58 8.88
C ILE A 156 -3.84 5.01 9.29
N ILE A 157 -3.81 5.95 8.35
CA ILE A 157 -3.52 7.37 8.63
C ILE A 157 -4.62 7.96 9.52
N GLN A 158 -5.88 7.67 9.24
CA GLN A 158 -7.01 8.13 10.06
C GLN A 158 -6.98 7.53 11.48
N GLU A 159 -6.55 6.29 11.64
CA GLU A 159 -6.46 5.62 12.95
C GLU A 159 -5.42 6.29 13.86
N VAL A 160 -4.33 6.84 13.32
CA VAL A 160 -3.36 7.66 14.09
C VAL A 160 -3.85 9.09 14.35
N GLY A 161 -5.12 9.41 14.03
CA GLY A 161 -5.75 10.68 14.34
C GLY A 161 -5.50 11.80 13.32
N ILE A 162 -4.99 11.48 12.13
CA ILE A 162 -4.72 12.44 11.07
C ILE A 162 -5.89 12.44 10.08
N GLU A 163 -6.40 13.62 9.75
CA GLU A 163 -7.42 13.75 8.72
C GLU A 163 -6.80 13.38 7.35
N CYS A 164 -7.45 12.48 6.62
CA CYS A 164 -6.96 12.00 5.34
C CYS A 164 -8.13 11.62 4.44
N GLU A 165 -8.27 12.29 3.29
CA GLU A 165 -9.35 12.00 2.35
C GLU A 165 -8.86 12.02 0.89
N PRO A 166 -9.47 11.22 0.00
CA PRO A 166 -9.28 11.42 -1.44
C PRO A 166 -9.86 12.78 -1.84
N ARG A 167 -9.28 13.43 -2.84
CA ARG A 167 -9.77 14.73 -3.32
C ARG A 167 -9.64 14.84 -4.83
N THR A 168 -10.67 15.39 -5.48
CA THR A 168 -10.57 15.87 -6.85
C THR A 168 -10.39 17.38 -6.83
N ILE A 169 -9.35 17.88 -7.49
CA ILE A 169 -9.11 19.32 -7.66
C ILE A 169 -9.07 19.66 -9.15
N ASN A 170 -9.41 20.90 -9.49
CA ASN A 170 -9.29 21.40 -10.86
C ASN A 170 -8.40 22.64 -10.84
N ILE A 171 -7.27 22.58 -11.55
CA ILE A 171 -6.28 23.64 -11.59
C ILE A 171 -6.37 24.39 -12.92
N PRO A 172 -6.63 25.71 -12.93
CA PRO A 172 -6.62 26.51 -14.16
C PRO A 172 -5.30 26.40 -14.91
N ILE A 173 -5.36 26.36 -16.24
CA ILE A 173 -4.17 26.33 -17.09
C ILE A 173 -3.74 27.78 -17.42
N PRO A 174 -2.54 28.24 -16.96
CA PRO A 174 -2.08 29.58 -17.24
C PRO A 174 -2.03 29.89 -18.74
N GLY A 175 -2.58 31.03 -19.14
CA GLY A 175 -2.64 31.44 -20.55
C GLY A 175 -3.82 30.86 -21.35
N PHE A 176 -4.65 29.99 -20.76
CA PHE A 176 -5.82 29.40 -21.42
C PHE A 176 -7.09 29.57 -20.58
N PRO A 177 -7.72 30.76 -20.59
CA PRO A 177 -8.93 31.03 -19.82
C PRO A 177 -10.05 30.02 -20.09
N GLY A 178 -10.70 29.54 -19.03
CA GLY A 178 -11.77 28.54 -19.12
C GLY A 178 -11.31 27.09 -19.24
N TYR A 179 -10.00 26.82 -19.34
CA TYR A 179 -9.45 25.47 -19.31
C TYR A 179 -8.85 25.15 -17.93
N GLU A 180 -9.23 23.99 -17.41
CA GLU A 180 -8.74 23.46 -16.13
C GLU A 180 -8.20 22.04 -16.32
N MET A 181 -7.21 21.69 -15.51
CA MET A 181 -6.65 20.35 -15.42
C MET A 181 -7.17 19.67 -14.15
N SER A 182 -7.86 18.55 -14.32
CA SER A 182 -8.41 17.78 -13.20
C SER A 182 -7.39 16.78 -12.66
N TYR A 183 -7.25 16.73 -11.33
CA TYR A 183 -6.43 15.75 -10.63
C TYR A 183 -7.29 14.95 -9.65
N GLU A 184 -7.22 13.63 -9.78
CA GLU A 184 -7.77 12.69 -8.80
C GLU A 184 -6.64 12.28 -7.84
N LEU A 185 -6.68 12.83 -6.62
CA LEU A 185 -5.67 12.60 -5.59
C LEU A 185 -6.12 11.44 -4.70
N ASP A 186 -5.29 10.39 -4.59
CA ASP A 186 -5.62 9.18 -3.82
C ASP A 186 -5.77 9.52 -2.31
N LEU A 187 -4.84 10.32 -1.79
CA LEU A 187 -4.82 10.80 -0.40
C LEU A 187 -4.44 12.29 -0.37
N VAL A 188 -5.16 13.07 0.44
CA VAL A 188 -4.76 14.40 0.89
C VAL A 188 -4.88 14.42 2.40
N PHE A 189 -3.81 14.79 3.10
CA PHE A 189 -3.78 14.78 4.57
C PHE A 189 -2.98 15.96 5.14
N SER A 190 -3.28 16.32 6.40
CA SER A 190 -2.55 17.33 7.17
C SER A 190 -2.64 17.01 8.66
N CYS A 191 -1.56 17.27 9.43
CA CYS A 191 -1.58 17.13 10.90
C CYS A 191 -2.17 18.36 11.59
N ASN A 192 -2.09 19.52 10.95
CA ASN A 192 -2.79 20.70 11.40
C ASN A 192 -4.25 20.54 10.99
N LYS A 193 -5.14 20.25 11.95
CA LYS A 193 -6.61 20.10 11.79
C LYS A 193 -7.32 21.23 11.03
N ALA A 194 -6.59 22.27 10.63
CA ALA A 194 -7.14 23.51 10.13
C ALA A 194 -7.72 23.38 8.71
N ILE A 195 -7.32 22.44 7.83
CA ILE A 195 -7.95 22.32 6.50
C ILE A 195 -7.96 20.88 5.96
N ILE A 196 -9.14 20.26 5.95
CA ILE A 196 -9.67 19.38 4.90
C ILE A 196 -11.16 19.73 4.70
N THR A 197 -11.46 20.91 4.13
CA THR A 197 -12.80 21.20 3.60
C THR A 197 -12.80 20.93 2.09
N SER A 198 -13.81 20.20 1.61
CA SER A 198 -14.07 19.94 0.17
C SER A 198 -14.33 21.21 -0.65
N GLU A 199 -14.44 22.37 0.02
CA GLU A 199 -14.72 23.67 -0.56
C GLU A 199 -13.46 24.40 -1.05
N THR A 200 -12.26 23.97 -0.64
CA THR A 200 -11.02 24.56 -1.15
C THR A 200 -10.74 24.03 -2.56
N LYS A 201 -10.79 24.93 -3.55
CA LYS A 201 -10.52 24.61 -4.97
C LYS A 201 -9.10 24.09 -5.23
N PHE A 202 -8.18 24.32 -4.29
CA PHE A 202 -6.74 24.05 -4.42
C PHE A 202 -6.19 23.34 -3.18
N ILE A 203 -5.04 22.68 -3.34
CA ILE A 203 -4.28 22.09 -2.23
C ILE A 203 -3.80 23.23 -1.34
N ASN A 204 -3.90 23.09 -0.01
CA ASN A 204 -3.35 24.03 0.96
C ASN A 204 -1.82 23.86 1.13
N VAL A 205 -1.14 24.88 1.66
CA VAL A 205 0.31 24.81 1.95
C VAL A 205 0.67 23.75 2.98
N SER A 206 -0.22 23.48 3.93
CA SER A 206 -0.05 22.47 4.98
C SER A 206 -0.52 21.06 4.60
N GLU A 207 -1.00 20.88 3.37
CA GLU A 207 -1.50 19.59 2.88
C GLU A 207 -0.43 18.82 2.13
N VAL A 208 -0.38 17.51 2.40
CA VAL A 208 0.46 16.54 1.69
C VAL A 208 -0.43 15.72 0.76
N VAL A 209 0.04 15.51 -0.47
CA VAL A 209 -0.58 14.64 -1.44
C VAL A 209 0.08 13.26 -1.39
N GLY A 210 -0.70 12.20 -1.23
CA GLY A 210 -0.22 10.83 -1.33
C GLY A 210 -0.78 10.12 -2.55
N SER A 211 0.08 9.44 -3.32
CA SER A 211 -0.36 8.44 -4.28
C SER A 211 -0.12 7.03 -3.74
N VAL A 212 -1.14 6.17 -3.82
CA VAL A 212 -1.08 4.80 -3.31
C VAL A 212 -1.33 3.83 -4.45
N LYS A 213 -0.42 2.90 -4.69
CA LYS A 213 -0.56 1.88 -5.75
C LYS A 213 -0.07 0.52 -5.28
N THR A 214 -0.64 -0.56 -5.77
CA THR A 214 -0.14 -1.91 -5.43
C THR A 214 1.26 -2.17 -6.02
N THR A 215 1.53 -1.71 -7.24
CA THR A 215 2.85 -1.81 -7.89
C THR A 215 3.20 -0.51 -8.59
N SER A 216 4.47 -0.12 -8.59
CA SER A 216 4.90 1.15 -9.20
C SER A 216 4.87 1.05 -10.72
N LYS A 217 5.66 0.15 -11.32
CA LYS A 217 5.79 -0.02 -12.79
C LYS A 217 5.98 1.34 -13.50
N ASP A 218 5.28 1.55 -14.60
CA ASP A 218 5.10 2.82 -15.33
C ASP A 218 4.23 3.85 -14.59
N ARG A 219 3.54 3.47 -13.51
CA ARG A 219 2.71 4.43 -12.75
C ARG A 219 3.54 5.38 -11.89
N ILE A 220 4.80 5.03 -11.59
CA ILE A 220 5.69 5.95 -10.87
C ILE A 220 5.95 7.22 -11.69
N ASP A 221 6.02 7.08 -13.02
CA ASP A 221 6.18 8.16 -13.98
C ASP A 221 5.08 9.23 -13.78
N LYS A 222 3.83 8.77 -13.58
CA LYS A 222 2.67 9.65 -13.32
C LYS A 222 2.84 10.44 -12.02
N VAL A 223 3.30 9.81 -10.94
CA VAL A 223 3.42 10.49 -9.63
C VAL A 223 4.44 11.64 -9.70
N PHE A 224 5.57 11.41 -10.36
CA PHE A 224 6.57 12.47 -10.59
C PHE A 224 6.02 13.59 -11.48
N LEU A 225 5.32 13.24 -12.56
CA LEU A 225 4.72 14.22 -13.47
C LEU A 225 3.65 15.06 -12.75
N ASP A 226 2.80 14.44 -11.95
CA ASP A 226 1.76 15.12 -11.17
C ASP A 226 2.40 16.09 -10.17
N LYS A 227 3.43 15.68 -9.40
CA LYS A 227 4.16 16.61 -8.50
C LYS A 227 4.72 17.79 -9.29
N TYR A 228 5.40 17.53 -10.40
CA TYR A 228 6.02 18.56 -11.22
C TYR A 228 4.98 19.56 -11.75
N LEU A 229 3.89 19.08 -12.34
CA LEU A 229 2.85 19.92 -12.92
C LEU A 229 2.09 20.69 -11.84
N LEU A 230 1.71 20.06 -10.72
CA LEU A 230 1.06 20.75 -9.60
C LEU A 230 1.94 21.88 -9.07
N THR A 231 3.24 21.61 -8.89
CA THR A 231 4.20 22.63 -8.43
C THR A 231 4.28 23.81 -9.40
N LYS A 232 4.32 23.53 -10.70
CA LYS A 232 4.39 24.57 -11.74
C LYS A 232 3.09 25.38 -11.84
N LEU A 233 1.94 24.73 -11.83
CA LEU A 233 0.65 25.37 -12.00
C LEU A 233 0.22 26.19 -10.76
N LEU A 234 0.57 25.71 -9.56
CA LEU A 234 0.27 26.41 -8.30
C LEU A 234 1.35 27.44 -7.92
N GLY A 235 2.48 27.48 -8.62
CA GLY A 235 3.56 28.43 -8.37
C GLY A 235 4.29 28.24 -7.03
N ARG A 236 4.14 27.08 -6.40
CA ARG A 236 4.74 26.73 -5.10
C ARG A 236 4.99 25.24 -5.03
N ASP A 237 5.94 24.81 -4.20
CA ASP A 237 6.17 23.38 -3.98
C ASP A 237 4.99 22.73 -3.25
N ILE A 238 4.68 21.50 -3.65
CA ILE A 238 3.61 20.67 -3.07
C ILE A 238 4.28 19.40 -2.55
N PRO A 239 4.15 19.10 -1.24
CA PRO A 239 4.62 17.82 -0.72
C PRO A 239 3.84 16.67 -1.36
N VAL A 240 4.55 15.78 -2.06
CA VAL A 240 3.99 14.58 -2.69
C VAL A 240 4.77 13.35 -2.28
N ILE A 241 4.06 12.37 -1.72
CA ILE A 241 4.59 11.05 -1.39
C ILE A 241 4.01 9.95 -2.28
N ALA A 242 4.71 8.84 -2.39
CA ALA A 242 4.24 7.63 -3.05
C ALA A 242 4.31 6.42 -2.11
N ILE A 243 3.24 5.64 -2.01
CA ILE A 243 3.17 4.41 -1.22
C ILE A 243 2.84 3.24 -2.14
N PHE A 244 3.72 2.25 -2.14
CA PHE A 244 3.60 1.05 -2.94
C PHE A 244 3.48 -0.20 -2.07
N LEU A 245 2.66 -1.17 -2.47
CA LEU A 245 2.69 -2.46 -1.79
C LEU A 245 4.01 -3.18 -2.11
N HIS A 246 4.31 -3.41 -3.39
CA HIS A 246 5.50 -4.17 -3.83
C HIS A 246 5.79 -3.97 -5.32
N ASP A 247 6.98 -4.35 -5.81
CA ASP A 247 7.28 -4.42 -7.25
C ASP A 247 7.66 -5.82 -7.70
N VAL A 248 6.67 -6.71 -7.60
CA VAL A 248 6.78 -8.14 -7.83
C VAL A 248 5.73 -8.56 -8.85
N GLN A 249 6.15 -9.34 -9.85
CA GLN A 249 5.24 -9.95 -10.81
C GLN A 249 5.60 -11.39 -11.11
N ARG A 250 4.60 -12.18 -11.53
CA ARG A 250 4.82 -13.53 -12.05
C ARG A 250 5.71 -13.49 -13.29
N ALA A 251 6.54 -14.50 -13.42
CA ALA A 251 7.39 -14.72 -14.58
C ALA A 251 7.49 -16.21 -14.89
N LYS A 252 7.91 -16.55 -16.11
CA LYS A 252 8.35 -17.91 -16.42
C LYS A 252 9.84 -18.03 -16.12
N LYS A 253 10.27 -19.16 -15.52
CA LYS A 253 11.67 -19.51 -15.32
C LYS A 253 11.89 -20.92 -15.86
N GLY A 254 12.55 -21.02 -17.02
CA GLY A 254 12.58 -22.26 -17.79
C GLY A 254 11.14 -22.71 -18.12
N ASN A 255 10.83 -23.98 -17.83
CA ASN A 255 9.50 -24.56 -18.03
C ASN A 255 8.52 -24.29 -16.87
N SER A 256 8.95 -23.61 -15.80
CA SER A 256 8.11 -23.30 -14.65
C SER A 256 7.41 -21.94 -14.79
N ILE A 257 6.10 -21.92 -14.51
CA ILE A 257 5.29 -20.69 -14.44
C ILE A 257 5.36 -19.98 -13.07
N PHE A 258 6.11 -20.54 -12.12
CA PHE A 258 6.21 -20.03 -10.74
C PHE A 258 7.41 -19.08 -10.55
N GLY A 259 7.91 -18.49 -11.63
CA GLY A 259 8.96 -17.46 -11.55
C GLY A 259 8.43 -16.13 -11.01
N VAL A 260 9.36 -15.30 -10.54
CA VAL A 260 9.12 -13.96 -10.01
C VAL A 260 10.15 -13.00 -10.59
N ASN A 261 9.67 -11.90 -11.17
CA ASN A 261 10.49 -10.79 -11.63
C ASN A 261 10.11 -9.49 -10.90
N THR A 262 11.02 -8.51 -10.97
CA THR A 262 10.72 -7.16 -10.51
C THR A 262 10.00 -6.35 -11.58
N THR A 263 9.19 -5.39 -11.14
CA THR A 263 8.56 -4.38 -11.99
C THR A 263 9.08 -2.98 -11.75
N PHE A 264 10.00 -2.82 -10.80
CA PHE A 264 10.58 -1.54 -10.49
C PHE A 264 11.52 -1.10 -11.60
N LYS A 265 11.36 0.12 -12.09
CA LYS A 265 12.21 0.72 -13.11
C LYS A 265 13.23 1.65 -12.44
N SER A 266 14.31 1.09 -11.88
CA SER A 266 15.30 1.86 -11.10
C SER A 266 15.91 3.04 -11.86
N ASN A 267 16.27 2.85 -13.14
CA ASN A 267 16.82 3.93 -13.96
C ASN A 267 15.81 5.05 -14.24
N HIS A 268 14.53 4.72 -14.43
CA HIS A 268 13.49 5.73 -14.59
C HIS A 268 13.31 6.53 -13.31
N PHE A 269 13.22 5.84 -12.16
CA PHE A 269 13.13 6.48 -10.85
C PHE A 269 14.28 7.47 -10.62
N LEU A 270 15.53 7.04 -10.82
CA LEU A 270 16.70 7.91 -10.67
C LEU A 270 16.69 9.06 -11.68
N GLY A 271 16.29 8.79 -12.92
CA GLY A 271 16.14 9.81 -13.96
C GLY A 271 15.14 10.89 -13.57
N TYR A 272 13.97 10.51 -13.06
CA TYR A 272 12.94 11.45 -12.62
C TYR A 272 13.34 12.24 -11.38
N THR A 273 14.00 11.61 -10.40
CA THR A 273 14.55 12.33 -9.25
C THR A 273 15.49 13.46 -9.67
N VAL A 274 16.31 13.25 -10.70
CA VAL A 274 17.29 14.23 -11.17
C VAL A 274 16.66 15.27 -12.10
N ALA A 275 15.78 14.84 -13.00
CA ALA A 275 15.27 15.68 -14.08
C ALA A 275 13.97 16.43 -13.73
N LEU A 276 13.18 15.92 -12.78
CA LEU A 276 11.91 16.50 -12.33
C LEU A 276 12.04 16.95 -10.86
N ASN A 277 10.91 17.03 -10.15
CA ASN A 277 10.91 17.27 -8.71
C ASN A 277 11.07 15.94 -7.97
N LYS A 278 12.04 15.87 -7.05
CA LYS A 278 12.15 14.75 -6.11
C LYS A 278 10.86 14.62 -5.31
N LEU A 279 10.34 13.40 -5.15
CA LEU A 279 9.22 13.12 -4.25
C LEU A 279 9.67 13.24 -2.79
N ASP A 280 8.78 13.70 -1.92
CA ASP A 280 9.08 13.95 -0.50
C ASP A 280 9.18 12.66 0.31
N GLY A 281 8.70 11.56 -0.25
CA GLY A 281 8.90 10.23 0.29
C GLY A 281 8.38 9.14 -0.63
N VAL A 282 9.11 8.03 -0.72
CA VAL A 282 8.70 6.85 -1.49
C VAL A 282 8.78 5.64 -0.59
N TYR A 283 7.66 4.98 -0.39
CA TYR A 283 7.51 3.94 0.63
C TYR A 283 7.04 2.64 0.03
N TYR A 284 7.63 1.53 0.45
CA TYR A 284 7.20 0.19 0.05
C TYR A 284 6.85 -0.66 1.27
N VAL A 285 5.78 -1.44 1.16
CA VAL A 285 5.48 -2.48 2.15
C VAL A 285 6.46 -3.65 1.99
N ASP A 286 6.72 -4.08 0.76
CA ASP A 286 7.71 -5.10 0.38
C ASP A 286 8.72 -4.53 -0.64
N PRO A 287 9.73 -3.75 -0.19
CA PRO A 287 10.75 -3.22 -1.07
C PRO A 287 11.60 -4.35 -1.66
N ARG A 288 12.02 -4.16 -2.90
CA ARG A 288 12.92 -5.08 -3.60
C ARG A 288 14.34 -4.97 -3.03
N PRO A 289 15.15 -6.05 -3.04
CA PRO A 289 16.51 -6.01 -2.47
C PRO A 289 17.39 -4.88 -3.01
N GLU A 290 17.26 -4.53 -4.29
CA GLU A 290 18.01 -3.43 -4.90
C GLU A 290 17.69 -2.06 -4.25
N MET A 291 16.44 -1.85 -3.82
CA MET A 291 16.01 -0.59 -3.21
C MET A 291 16.67 -0.33 -1.85
N THR A 292 17.06 -1.39 -1.13
CA THR A 292 17.68 -1.27 0.19
C THR A 292 19.21 -1.38 0.15
N THR A 293 19.75 -2.02 -0.89
CA THR A 293 21.20 -2.24 -1.04
C THR A 293 21.89 -1.17 -1.87
N ASN A 294 21.24 -0.61 -2.88
CA ASN A 294 21.78 0.47 -3.70
C ASN A 294 21.76 1.80 -2.92
N ALA A 295 22.93 2.45 -2.80
CA ALA A 295 23.08 3.68 -2.02
C ALA A 295 22.17 4.83 -2.49
N ARG A 296 22.00 5.01 -3.81
CA ARG A 296 21.17 6.11 -4.35
C ARG A 296 19.68 5.87 -4.17
N LEU A 297 19.26 4.60 -4.18
CA LEU A 297 17.86 4.23 -3.98
C LEU A 297 17.48 4.27 -2.50
N ARG A 298 18.31 3.73 -1.60
CA ARG A 298 18.01 3.64 -0.17
C ARG A 298 17.92 5.01 0.54
N GLU A 299 18.47 6.05 -0.07
CA GLU A 299 18.34 7.45 0.40
C GLU A 299 16.98 8.07 0.09
N GLN A 300 16.16 7.41 -0.73
CA GLN A 300 14.89 7.96 -1.23
C GLN A 300 13.72 6.98 -1.09
N ILE A 301 14.01 5.68 -0.99
CA ILE A 301 13.03 4.62 -0.88
C ILE A 301 13.12 4.00 0.50
N PHE A 302 12.02 4.03 1.24
CA PHE A 302 11.93 3.56 2.60
C PHE A 302 10.85 2.48 2.75
N TYR A 303 10.84 1.82 3.91
CA TYR A 303 9.74 0.93 4.28
C TYR A 303 8.49 1.73 4.65
N PHE A 304 7.29 1.20 4.40
CA PHE A 304 6.03 1.82 4.81
C PHE A 304 5.97 2.18 6.31
N GLN A 305 6.55 1.38 7.20
CA GLN A 305 6.63 1.76 8.62
C GLN A 305 7.36 3.08 8.87
N GLN A 306 8.39 3.42 8.07
CA GLN A 306 9.14 4.66 8.22
C GLN A 306 8.25 5.88 7.97
N PHE A 307 7.38 5.78 6.97
CA PHE A 307 6.31 6.75 6.77
C PHE A 307 5.45 6.88 8.02
N LEU A 308 4.87 5.77 8.48
CA LEU A 308 3.89 5.82 9.57
C LEU A 308 4.45 6.34 10.90
N VAL A 309 5.67 5.94 11.27
CA VAL A 309 6.21 6.22 12.61
C VAL A 309 7.02 7.50 12.70
N LYS A 310 7.38 8.11 11.57
CA LYS A 310 8.26 9.27 11.54
C LYS A 310 7.87 10.26 10.45
N ASP A 311 7.92 9.86 9.18
CA ASP A 311 7.86 10.85 8.11
C ASP A 311 6.46 11.47 7.97
N LEU A 312 5.41 10.73 8.33
CA LEU A 312 4.03 11.21 8.42
C LEU A 312 3.93 12.43 9.35
N TRP A 313 4.67 12.43 10.45
CA TRP A 313 4.68 13.53 11.42
C TRP A 313 5.57 14.67 10.94
N SER A 314 6.77 14.40 10.41
CA SER A 314 7.64 15.49 9.93
C SER A 314 7.10 16.22 8.70
N LEU A 315 6.45 15.51 7.76
CA LEU A 315 5.94 16.10 6.51
C LEU A 315 4.72 16.99 6.72
N SER A 316 4.05 16.85 7.86
CA SER A 316 2.76 17.46 8.14
C SER A 316 2.84 18.60 9.16
N HIS A 317 4.05 18.88 9.68
CA HIS A 317 4.39 20.06 10.49
C HIS A 317 5.14 21.14 9.68
N GLY A 318 5.24 20.97 8.36
CA GLY A 318 5.87 21.93 7.43
C GLY A 318 5.09 23.22 7.26
#